data_AF-A0A851F8S9-F1
#
_entry.id   AF-A0A851F8S9-F1
#
_cell.length_a   1.000
_cell.length_b   1.000
_cell.length_c   1.000
_cell.angle_alpha   90.00
_cell.angle_beta   90.00
_cell.angle_gamma   90.00
#
_symmetry.space_group_name_H-M   'P 1'
#
loop_
_entity.id
_entity.type
_entity.pdbx_description
1 polymer ?
#
loop_
_entity_poly.entity_id
_entity_poly.type
_entity_poly.pdbx_seq_one_letter_code
_entity_poly.pdbx_strand_id
1 'polypeptide(L)'
;LLVGAPRDAEPVNGTRTGAVYSCPLTASTRDCQRLNIELKDEPDKAIIDDMWLGVTVASQREQAGRVLACAHRYTKVLWSGSEDQRRMVGRCYVRGNDLDLDLSDEWQTYHHEMCNANTDTDETGMCQMGTSAGFTTNIIYFGAPGAYNWQGCSGGWRKGSWRGRYEVWDSQGAPWCPPLTVGAVTGYTAEVAKAVLQKDVVTMVTGAPRYQHTGAVYLLSHSPRQTLQRSLLLPGPQVGSYFGSAIALADLNNDGWKDLVVGAPYYFERKQEVGGAVYVYMNEVGGFQLHPSLVLTGPSYSGFGFAVASIGDVNQDGFQDIAVGAPFEGHGKVYIYHSSAEGLQDKPRQV
;
A
#
# COMPACT_ATOMS: atom_id res chain seq x y z
N LEU A 1 -7.63 16.76 6.94
CA LEU A 1 -6.43 15.90 6.82
C LEU A 1 -6.63 14.69 7.72
N LEU A 2 -6.23 13.50 7.28
CA LEU A 2 -6.23 12.28 8.11
C LEU A 2 -4.79 11.86 8.38
N VAL A 3 -4.46 11.54 9.62
CA VAL A 3 -3.09 11.22 10.04
C VAL A 3 -3.11 9.94 10.88
N GLY A 4 -2.30 8.96 10.50
CA GLY A 4 -2.08 7.76 11.29
C GLY A 4 -0.99 7.97 12.35
N ALA A 5 -1.24 7.49 13.57
CA ALA A 5 -0.31 7.53 14.70
C ALA A 5 -0.16 6.09 15.26
N PRO A 6 0.56 5.19 14.57
CA PRO A 6 0.59 3.75 14.88
C PRO A 6 1.16 3.36 16.24
N ARG A 7 1.73 4.31 16.99
CA ARG A 7 2.32 4.05 18.31
C ARG A 7 1.65 4.83 19.44
N ASP A 8 0.59 5.55 19.12
CA ASP A 8 -0.18 6.35 20.08
C ASP A 8 -0.87 5.45 21.11
N ALA A 9 -1.07 6.00 22.31
CA ALA A 9 -1.68 5.29 23.43
C ALA A 9 -3.15 5.72 23.60
N GLU A 10 -4.01 4.76 23.93
CA GLU A 10 -5.39 5.05 24.31
C GLU A 10 -5.44 5.96 25.55
N PRO A 11 -6.20 7.07 25.52
CA PRO A 11 -6.26 8.00 26.65
C PRO A 11 -6.81 7.39 27.95
N VAL A 12 -7.64 6.35 27.84
CA VAL A 12 -8.39 5.79 28.99
C VAL A 12 -7.57 4.77 29.78
N ASN A 13 -6.88 3.85 29.09
CA ASN A 13 -6.19 2.72 29.72
C ASN A 13 -4.68 2.66 29.42
N GLY A 14 -4.15 3.55 28.55
CA GLY A 14 -2.73 3.62 28.21
C GLY A 14 -2.23 2.53 27.27
N THR A 15 -3.08 1.62 26.80
CA THR A 15 -2.69 0.56 25.84
C THR A 15 -2.25 1.20 24.51
N ARG A 16 -1.14 0.73 23.93
CA ARG A 16 -0.55 1.33 22.72
C ARG A 16 -1.13 0.71 21.46
N THR A 17 -2.42 0.96 21.25
CA THR A 17 -3.15 0.43 20.08
C THR A 17 -2.75 1.11 18.77
N GLY A 18 -2.27 2.35 18.85
CA GLY A 18 -2.21 3.29 17.71
C GLY A 18 -3.52 4.04 17.53
N ALA A 19 -3.52 5.03 16.65
CA ALA A 19 -4.69 5.88 16.42
C ALA A 19 -4.72 6.44 15.00
N VAL A 20 -5.88 6.97 14.61
CA VAL A 20 -6.01 7.85 13.46
C VAL A 20 -6.64 9.15 13.93
N TYR A 21 -6.15 10.27 13.41
CA TYR A 21 -6.61 11.61 13.73
C TYR A 21 -7.22 12.28 12.49
N SER A 22 -8.33 12.98 12.68
CA SER A 22 -8.89 13.92 11.71
C SER A 22 -8.53 15.33 12.13
N CYS A 23 -7.74 16.00 11.31
CA CYS A 23 -7.31 17.37 11.52
C CYS A 23 -8.03 18.28 10.52
N PRO A 24 -8.84 19.25 10.99
CA PRO A 24 -9.37 20.31 10.15
C PRO A 24 -8.24 21.07 9.44
N LEU A 25 -8.51 21.60 8.25
CA LEU A 25 -7.56 22.46 7.53
C LEU A 25 -7.64 23.90 8.06
N THR A 26 -7.27 24.09 9.33
CA THR A 26 -7.22 25.40 9.98
C THR A 26 -5.79 25.75 10.41
N ALA A 27 -5.58 26.98 10.87
CA ALA A 27 -4.30 27.40 11.43
C ALA A 27 -4.04 26.84 12.85
N SER A 28 -5.02 26.19 13.48
CA SER A 28 -4.87 25.60 14.80
C SER A 28 -4.03 24.33 14.71
N THR A 29 -3.14 24.13 15.69
CA THR A 29 -2.33 22.91 15.80
C THR A 29 -2.89 21.91 16.81
N ARG A 30 -4.08 22.18 17.36
CA ARG A 30 -4.66 21.43 18.50
C ARG A 30 -6.10 20.97 18.26
N ASP A 31 -6.62 21.16 17.06
CA ASP A 31 -7.99 20.81 16.67
C ASP A 31 -8.09 19.44 15.99
N CYS A 32 -7.00 18.67 15.93
CA CYS A 32 -7.03 17.27 15.52
C CYS A 32 -7.82 16.42 16.51
N GLN A 33 -8.81 15.69 16.00
CA GLN A 33 -9.66 14.80 16.78
C GLN A 33 -9.31 13.35 16.49
N ARG A 34 -9.15 12.56 17.56
CA ARG A 34 -8.95 11.12 17.44
C ARG A 34 -10.23 10.46 16.92
N LEU A 35 -10.11 9.64 15.87
CA LEU A 35 -11.25 8.89 15.34
C LEU A 35 -11.73 7.86 16.39
N ASN A 36 -13.05 7.73 16.51
CA ASN A 36 -13.64 6.73 17.39
C ASN A 36 -13.63 5.35 16.71
N ILE A 37 -12.62 4.55 17.03
CA ILE A 37 -12.54 3.15 16.63
C ILE A 37 -12.67 2.32 17.91
N GLU A 38 -13.81 1.66 18.06
CA GLU A 38 -14.04 0.77 19.20
C GLU A 38 -13.11 -0.45 19.10
N LEU A 39 -12.20 -0.55 20.05
CA LEU A 39 -11.26 -1.66 20.18
C LEU A 39 -11.47 -2.32 21.53
N LYS A 40 -11.49 -3.65 21.53
CA LYS A 40 -11.58 -4.43 22.76
C LYS A 40 -10.35 -5.31 22.86
N ASP A 41 -9.57 -5.09 23.90
CA ASP A 41 -8.51 -6.03 24.28
C ASP A 41 -9.18 -7.21 24.96
N GLU A 42 -9.00 -8.39 24.38
CA GLU A 42 -9.53 -9.64 24.93
C GLU A 42 -8.37 -10.61 24.94
N PRO A 43 -7.45 -10.60 25.92
CA PRO A 43 -6.20 -11.37 25.87
C PRO A 43 -6.39 -12.86 25.55
N ASP A 44 -7.55 -13.43 25.87
CA ASP A 44 -7.91 -14.81 25.54
C ASP A 44 -8.27 -15.04 24.06
N LYS A 45 -8.44 -13.98 23.27
CA LYS A 45 -8.94 -14.00 21.87
C LYS A 45 -8.15 -13.09 20.92
N ALA A 46 -7.71 -11.92 21.40
CA ALA A 46 -7.09 -10.88 20.61
C ALA A 46 -6.26 -9.93 21.49
N ILE A 47 -5.06 -9.62 21.02
CA ILE A 47 -4.15 -8.63 21.61
C ILE A 47 -4.15 -7.40 20.70
N ILE A 48 -4.50 -6.25 21.26
CA ILE A 48 -4.49 -4.96 20.54
C ILE A 48 -3.31 -4.05 20.93
N ASP A 49 -2.55 -4.40 21.96
CA ASP A 49 -1.34 -3.66 22.30
C ASP A 49 -0.28 -3.81 21.20
N ASP A 50 0.35 -2.69 20.82
CA ASP A 50 1.31 -2.58 19.72
C ASP A 50 0.78 -3.13 18.37
N MET A 51 -0.54 -3.07 18.13
CA MET A 51 -1.14 -3.52 16.86
C MET A 51 -0.90 -2.60 15.65
N TRP A 52 -0.40 -1.38 15.92
CA TRP A 52 -0.05 -0.36 14.91
C TRP A 52 -1.23 0.19 14.10
N LEU A 53 -2.32 0.54 14.78
CA LEU A 53 -3.46 1.19 14.12
C LEU A 53 -3.07 2.55 13.53
N GLY A 54 -3.33 2.72 12.24
CA GLY A 54 -2.92 3.91 11.50
C GLY A 54 -1.57 3.75 10.82
N VAL A 55 -1.02 2.53 10.72
CA VAL A 55 0.15 2.27 9.85
C VAL A 55 -0.16 2.61 8.39
N THR A 56 -1.41 2.36 7.99
CA THR A 56 -1.95 2.66 6.67
C THR A 56 -3.25 3.41 6.89
N VAL A 57 -3.38 4.58 6.26
CA VAL A 57 -4.60 5.37 6.23
C VAL A 57 -4.88 5.74 4.77
N ALA A 58 -6.08 5.42 4.30
CA ALA A 58 -6.48 5.70 2.91
C ALA A 58 -7.88 6.31 2.87
N SER A 59 -8.09 7.23 1.94
CA SER A 59 -9.43 7.76 1.61
C SER A 59 -9.81 7.31 0.21
N GLN A 60 -11.09 7.04 -0.01
CA GLN A 60 -11.64 6.69 -1.32
C GLN A 60 -11.61 7.85 -2.33
N ARG A 61 -11.36 9.09 -1.87
CA ARG A 61 -11.27 10.31 -2.72
C ARG A 61 -12.51 10.57 -3.58
N GLU A 62 -13.69 10.24 -3.06
CA GLU A 62 -15.00 10.48 -3.68
C GLU A 62 -15.92 11.28 -2.74
N GLN A 63 -16.91 11.99 -3.29
CA GLN A 63 -17.79 12.90 -2.52
C GLN A 63 -18.62 12.19 -1.43
N ALA A 64 -18.94 10.91 -1.62
CA ALA A 64 -19.52 10.02 -0.61
C ALA A 64 -18.58 8.84 -0.32
N GLY A 65 -17.28 9.14 -0.27
CA GLY A 65 -16.22 8.16 -0.09
C GLY A 65 -16.14 7.64 1.34
N ARG A 66 -15.20 6.72 1.54
CA ARG A 66 -14.89 6.13 2.84
C ARG A 66 -13.45 6.37 3.24
N VAL A 67 -13.17 6.10 4.50
CA VAL A 67 -11.83 6.12 5.09
C VAL A 67 -11.48 4.73 5.60
N LEU A 68 -10.24 4.31 5.38
CA LEU A 68 -9.69 3.05 5.86
C LEU A 68 -8.50 3.33 6.78
N ALA A 69 -8.43 2.59 7.88
CA ALA A 69 -7.31 2.55 8.79
C ALA A 69 -6.92 1.11 9.10
N CYS A 70 -5.65 0.76 8.97
CA CYS A 70 -5.18 -0.61 9.24
C CYS A 70 -4.22 -0.69 10.42
N ALA A 71 -4.20 -1.87 11.02
CA ALA A 71 -3.39 -2.32 12.15
C ALA A 71 -2.76 -3.67 11.79
N HIS A 72 -1.69 -3.65 10.99
CA HIS A 72 -1.06 -4.86 10.45
C HIS A 72 -0.44 -5.79 11.52
N ARG A 73 -0.30 -5.35 12.77
CA ARG A 73 0.20 -6.17 13.89
C ARG A 73 -0.90 -6.63 14.85
N TYR A 74 -2.16 -6.41 14.52
CA TYR A 74 -3.28 -6.99 15.25
C TYR A 74 -3.12 -8.51 15.33
N THR A 75 -3.21 -9.03 16.56
CA THR A 75 -2.86 -10.41 16.86
C THR A 75 -4.08 -11.15 17.42
N LYS A 76 -4.46 -12.25 16.78
CA LYS A 76 -5.42 -13.22 17.33
C LYS A 76 -4.71 -14.18 18.25
N VAL A 77 -5.38 -14.57 19.32
CA VAL A 77 -4.90 -15.57 20.28
C VAL A 77 -5.79 -16.79 20.16
N LEU A 78 -5.17 -17.94 19.89
CA LEU A 78 -5.81 -19.24 19.86
C LEU A 78 -5.22 -20.09 20.97
N TRP A 79 -6.05 -20.84 21.68
CA TRP A 79 -5.59 -21.68 22.79
C TRP A 79 -5.55 -23.14 22.38
N SER A 80 -4.42 -23.79 22.65
CA SER A 80 -4.27 -25.24 22.58
C SER A 80 -3.91 -25.74 23.97
N GLY A 81 -4.92 -26.11 24.76
CA GLY A 81 -4.73 -26.40 26.19
C GLY A 81 -4.29 -25.16 26.96
N SER A 82 -3.10 -25.19 27.54
CA SER A 82 -2.50 -24.08 28.30
C SER A 82 -1.58 -23.17 27.49
N GLU A 83 -1.34 -23.49 26.22
CA GLU A 83 -0.46 -22.69 25.35
C GLU A 83 -1.26 -21.71 24.49
N ASP A 84 -0.84 -20.44 24.49
CA ASP A 84 -1.38 -19.40 23.63
C ASP A 84 -0.62 -19.33 22.30
N GLN A 85 -1.31 -19.63 21.22
CA GLN A 85 -0.83 -19.50 19.85
C GLN A 85 -1.22 -18.13 19.31
N ARG A 86 -0.21 -17.27 19.14
CA ARG A 86 -0.38 -15.89 18.66
C ARG A 86 -0.27 -15.84 17.14
N ARG A 87 -1.23 -15.17 16.50
CA ARG A 87 -1.40 -15.10 15.05
C ARG A 87 -1.54 -13.66 14.61
N MET A 88 -0.45 -13.09 14.08
CA MET A 88 -0.38 -11.69 13.65
C MET A 88 -1.01 -11.51 12.27
N VAL A 89 -2.32 -11.64 12.21
CA VAL A 89 -3.11 -11.58 10.97
C VAL A 89 -3.32 -10.15 10.48
N GLY A 90 -3.25 -9.15 11.36
CA GLY A 90 -3.59 -7.77 11.00
C GLY A 90 -5.10 -7.54 10.88
N ARG A 91 -5.51 -6.27 10.91
CA ARG A 91 -6.93 -5.88 10.81
C ARG A 91 -7.07 -4.48 10.23
N CYS A 92 -8.17 -4.24 9.53
CA CYS A 92 -8.49 -2.95 8.97
C CYS A 92 -9.91 -2.52 9.34
N TYR A 93 -10.11 -1.22 9.47
CA TYR A 93 -11.35 -0.58 9.90
C TYR A 93 -11.76 0.45 8.85
N VAL A 94 -13.01 0.38 8.41
CA VAL A 94 -13.60 1.32 7.44
C VAL A 94 -14.56 2.25 8.17
N ARG A 95 -14.61 3.52 7.77
CA ARG A 95 -15.55 4.54 8.24
C ARG A 95 -16.17 5.29 7.06
N GLY A 96 -17.35 5.84 7.30
CA GLY A 96 -18.03 6.72 6.34
C GLY A 96 -17.29 8.03 6.11
N ASN A 97 -17.85 8.88 5.24
CA ASN A 97 -17.30 10.22 4.97
C ASN A 97 -17.41 11.15 6.20
N ASP A 98 -18.37 10.87 7.08
CA ASP A 98 -18.58 11.50 8.38
C ASP A 98 -17.62 10.96 9.47
N LEU A 99 -16.80 9.96 9.13
CA LEU A 99 -15.85 9.28 10.02
C LEU A 99 -16.49 8.40 11.10
N ASP A 100 -17.80 8.19 11.02
CA ASP A 100 -18.55 7.35 11.94
C ASP A 100 -18.76 5.93 11.40
N LEU A 101 -19.10 5.01 12.31
CA LEU A 101 -19.42 3.62 11.98
C LEU A 101 -20.88 3.54 11.53
N ASP A 102 -21.10 3.14 10.28
CA ASP A 102 -22.42 2.83 9.75
C ASP A 102 -22.57 1.32 9.55
N LEU A 103 -23.39 0.68 10.38
CA LEU A 103 -23.65 -0.76 10.32
C LEU A 103 -24.47 -1.18 9.09
N SER A 104 -25.09 -0.24 8.38
CA SER A 104 -25.76 -0.52 7.11
C SER A 104 -24.80 -0.61 5.92
N ASP A 105 -23.57 -0.12 6.09
CA ASP A 105 -22.53 -0.18 5.08
C ASP A 105 -21.78 -1.53 5.15
N GLU A 106 -21.96 -2.35 4.12
CA GLU A 106 -21.35 -3.69 4.05
C GLU A 106 -19.82 -3.63 4.18
N TRP A 107 -19.16 -2.58 3.67
CA TRP A 107 -17.70 -2.46 3.79
C TRP A 107 -17.19 -2.20 5.21
N GLN A 108 -18.07 -1.76 6.11
CA GLN A 108 -17.73 -1.49 7.51
C GLN A 108 -18.06 -2.68 8.42
N THR A 109 -19.03 -3.52 8.01
CA THR A 109 -19.54 -4.63 8.81
C THR A 109 -18.99 -5.99 8.39
N TYR A 110 -18.78 -6.22 7.10
CA TYR A 110 -18.14 -7.45 6.67
C TYR A 110 -16.66 -7.42 7.04
N HIS A 111 -16.25 -8.46 7.76
CA HIS A 111 -14.85 -8.72 8.04
C HIS A 111 -14.17 -9.12 6.72
N HIS A 112 -13.63 -8.13 6.01
CA HIS A 112 -12.77 -8.31 4.83
C HIS A 112 -11.43 -8.94 5.22
N GLU A 113 -11.52 -10.14 5.79
CA GLU A 113 -10.40 -10.89 6.35
C GLU A 113 -9.72 -11.67 5.23
N MET A 114 -8.55 -11.19 4.82
CA MET A 114 -7.70 -11.91 3.86
C MET A 114 -7.04 -13.14 4.50
N CYS A 115 -6.99 -13.16 5.83
CA CYS A 115 -6.11 -14.02 6.58
C CYS A 115 -6.85 -14.83 7.62
N ASN A 116 -6.52 -16.11 7.69
CA ASN A 116 -7.15 -17.05 8.58
C ASN A 116 -6.25 -17.32 9.79
N ALA A 117 -6.65 -16.82 10.95
CA ALA A 117 -5.92 -17.03 12.20
C ALA A 117 -5.80 -18.52 12.60
N ASN A 118 -6.69 -19.40 12.14
CA ASN A 118 -6.61 -20.84 12.46
C ASN A 118 -5.46 -21.55 11.74
N THR A 119 -4.79 -20.87 10.82
CA THR A 119 -3.64 -21.38 10.07
C THR A 119 -2.35 -20.88 10.70
N ASP A 120 -1.19 -21.39 10.28
CA ASP A 120 0.12 -21.02 10.82
C ASP A 120 0.92 -20.12 9.85
N THR A 121 2.24 -20.08 10.02
CA THR A 121 3.14 -19.30 9.15
C THR A 121 3.24 -19.84 7.73
N ASP A 122 2.99 -21.14 7.53
CA ASP A 122 3.08 -21.77 6.21
C ASP A 122 1.91 -21.33 5.31
N GLU A 123 0.82 -20.82 5.91
CA GLU A 123 -0.33 -20.24 5.24
C GLU A 123 -0.54 -18.76 5.61
N THR A 124 -1.60 -18.38 6.33
CA THR A 124 -2.00 -16.96 6.50
C THR A 124 -2.05 -16.50 7.96
N GLY A 125 -1.64 -17.34 8.91
CA GLY A 125 -1.68 -17.04 10.34
C GLY A 125 -0.76 -15.88 10.77
N MET A 126 0.22 -15.53 9.93
CA MET A 126 1.17 -14.43 10.14
C MET A 126 1.14 -13.39 9.01
N CYS A 127 0.01 -13.26 8.30
CA CYS A 127 -0.01 -12.53 7.04
C CYS A 127 0.25 -11.01 7.15
N GLN A 128 -0.03 -10.39 8.30
CA GLN A 128 0.04 -8.94 8.51
C GLN A 128 -0.73 -8.09 7.49
N MET A 129 -2.01 -8.44 7.26
CA MET A 129 -2.89 -7.71 6.35
C MET A 129 -3.01 -6.23 6.74
N GLY A 130 -2.98 -5.36 5.74
CA GLY A 130 -3.12 -3.92 5.93
C GLY A 130 -1.78 -3.21 6.12
N THR A 131 -0.66 -3.90 5.88
CA THR A 131 0.66 -3.27 5.71
C THR A 131 0.62 -2.27 4.55
N SER A 132 -0.12 -2.61 3.50
CA SER A 132 -0.60 -1.67 2.48
C SER A 132 -2.09 -1.91 2.24
N ALA A 133 -2.83 -0.87 1.91
CA ALA A 133 -4.26 -0.96 1.61
C ALA A 133 -4.77 0.33 0.98
N GLY A 134 -5.92 0.24 0.31
CA GLY A 134 -6.57 1.41 -0.26
C GLY A 134 -7.88 1.08 -0.95
N PHE A 135 -8.34 2.05 -1.75
CA PHE A 135 -9.62 1.99 -2.44
C PHE A 135 -9.49 2.32 -3.93
N THR A 136 -10.43 1.79 -4.69
CA THR A 136 -10.96 2.39 -5.91
C THR A 136 -12.43 2.78 -5.67
N THR A 137 -13.13 3.23 -6.70
CA THR A 137 -14.59 3.47 -6.64
C THR A 137 -15.40 2.29 -6.12
N ASN A 138 -15.00 1.05 -6.44
CA ASN A 138 -15.77 -0.13 -6.12
C ASN A 138 -14.95 -1.30 -5.56
N ILE A 139 -13.66 -1.11 -5.32
CA ILE A 139 -12.77 -2.14 -4.76
C ILE A 139 -12.09 -1.59 -3.51
N ILE A 140 -12.06 -2.39 -2.45
CA ILE A 140 -11.14 -2.22 -1.33
C ILE A 140 -10.04 -3.28 -1.47
N TYR A 141 -8.77 -2.89 -1.34
CA TYR A 141 -7.64 -3.79 -1.55
C TYR A 141 -6.63 -3.70 -0.41
N PHE A 142 -5.85 -4.77 -0.25
CA PHE A 142 -4.92 -4.96 0.85
C PHE A 142 -3.70 -5.77 0.41
N GLY A 143 -2.55 -5.47 1.00
CA GLY A 143 -1.36 -6.29 0.99
C GLY A 143 -1.14 -6.99 2.33
N ALA A 144 -0.65 -8.23 2.25
CA ALA A 144 -0.27 -9.06 3.40
C ALA A 144 1.09 -9.70 3.14
N PRO A 145 2.19 -9.01 3.52
CA PRO A 145 3.54 -9.46 3.25
C PRO A 145 3.96 -10.76 3.96
N GLY A 146 3.32 -11.11 5.07
CA GLY A 146 3.70 -12.27 5.88
C GLY A 146 3.04 -13.58 5.46
N ALA A 147 2.16 -13.57 4.46
CA ALA A 147 1.45 -14.77 4.01
C ALA A 147 2.42 -15.76 3.33
N TYR A 148 2.15 -17.06 3.50
CA TYR A 148 2.87 -18.21 3.00
C TYR A 148 4.38 -18.10 3.23
N ASN A 149 4.81 -18.12 4.49
CA ASN A 149 6.20 -17.94 4.90
C ASN A 149 6.86 -16.70 4.28
N TRP A 150 6.21 -15.54 4.45
CA TRP A 150 6.72 -14.25 3.95
C TRP A 150 6.87 -14.17 2.42
N GLN A 151 6.26 -15.08 1.66
CA GLN A 151 6.08 -14.92 0.22
C GLN A 151 5.25 -13.66 -0.07
N GLY A 152 4.21 -13.48 0.73
CA GLY A 152 3.30 -12.35 0.70
C GLY A 152 2.24 -12.45 -0.39
N CYS A 153 1.11 -11.78 -0.16
CA CYS A 153 -0.03 -11.78 -1.07
C CYS A 153 -0.66 -10.40 -1.15
N SER A 154 -1.48 -10.19 -2.18
CA SER A 154 -2.32 -9.01 -2.31
C SER A 154 -3.71 -9.42 -2.79
N GLY A 155 -4.72 -8.79 -2.23
CA GLY A 155 -6.12 -9.16 -2.46
C GLY A 155 -7.03 -7.95 -2.42
N GLY A 156 -8.27 -8.13 -2.86
CA GLY A 156 -9.27 -7.08 -2.77
C GLY A 156 -10.68 -7.59 -2.98
N TRP A 157 -11.64 -6.82 -2.50
CA TRP A 157 -13.06 -7.09 -2.55
C TRP A 157 -13.77 -6.04 -3.37
N ARG A 158 -14.66 -6.49 -4.25
CA ARG A 158 -15.51 -5.62 -5.06
C ARG A 158 -16.88 -5.45 -4.41
N LYS A 159 -17.44 -4.24 -4.43
CA LYS A 159 -18.80 -3.96 -3.93
C LYS A 159 -19.85 -4.78 -4.68
N GLY A 160 -20.78 -5.38 -3.95
CA GLY A 160 -21.88 -6.17 -4.53
C GLY A 160 -21.51 -7.59 -4.94
N SER A 161 -20.32 -8.09 -4.58
CA SER A 161 -19.94 -9.48 -4.81
C SER A 161 -20.73 -10.43 -3.90
N TRP A 162 -21.44 -11.39 -4.49
CA TRP A 162 -22.21 -12.39 -3.73
C TRP A 162 -21.25 -13.26 -2.89
N ARG A 163 -21.42 -13.23 -1.56
CA ARG A 163 -20.65 -13.95 -0.52
C ARG A 163 -19.24 -13.43 -0.23
N GLY A 164 -18.94 -12.14 -0.41
CA GLY A 164 -17.63 -11.59 0.00
C GLY A 164 -16.45 -12.29 -0.71
N ARG A 165 -16.70 -12.87 -1.89
CA ARG A 165 -15.66 -13.51 -2.70
C ARG A 165 -14.67 -12.47 -3.18
N TYR A 166 -13.39 -12.84 -3.23
CA TYR A 166 -12.30 -12.04 -3.75
C TYR A 166 -12.45 -11.94 -5.27
N GLU A 167 -13.34 -11.09 -5.74
CA GLU A 167 -13.73 -11.07 -7.16
C GLU A 167 -12.63 -10.57 -8.10
N VAL A 168 -11.49 -10.13 -7.58
CA VAL A 168 -10.60 -9.29 -8.40
C VAL A 168 -9.36 -10.04 -8.91
N TRP A 169 -8.87 -11.12 -8.28
CA TRP A 169 -7.51 -11.59 -8.60
C TRP A 169 -7.26 -13.10 -8.72
N ASP A 170 -8.26 -13.95 -8.44
CA ASP A 170 -8.29 -15.34 -8.93
C ASP A 170 -9.73 -15.77 -9.23
N SER A 171 -9.89 -16.59 -10.25
CA SER A 171 -11.09 -17.33 -10.63
C SER A 171 -11.76 -18.08 -9.46
N GLN A 172 -10.99 -18.43 -8.42
CA GLN A 172 -11.46 -19.14 -7.23
C GLN A 172 -11.87 -18.21 -6.08
N GLY A 173 -11.67 -16.91 -6.23
CA GLY A 173 -11.91 -15.95 -5.15
C GLY A 173 -10.92 -16.12 -4.00
N ALA A 174 -9.62 -16.13 -4.29
CA ALA A 174 -8.53 -16.13 -3.31
C ALA A 174 -7.63 -14.89 -3.51
N PRO A 175 -6.90 -14.43 -2.48
CA PRO A 175 -5.86 -13.42 -2.67
C PRO A 175 -4.77 -13.94 -3.61
N TRP A 176 -4.19 -13.05 -4.41
CA TRP A 176 -3.11 -13.43 -5.31
C TRP A 176 -1.78 -13.44 -4.56
N CYS A 177 -1.03 -14.51 -4.76
CA CYS A 177 0.32 -14.69 -4.24
C CYS A 177 1.23 -15.10 -5.41
N PRO A 178 2.46 -14.58 -5.51
CA PRO A 178 3.36 -14.94 -6.61
C PRO A 178 3.73 -16.42 -6.54
N PRO A 179 4.06 -17.08 -7.66
CA PRO A 179 4.54 -18.46 -7.64
C PRO A 179 5.77 -18.61 -6.71
N LEU A 180 5.73 -19.64 -5.85
CA LEU A 180 6.71 -20.03 -4.80
C LEU A 180 8.01 -19.20 -4.74
N THR A 181 7.91 -18.03 -4.11
CA THR A 181 9.01 -17.09 -3.87
C THR A 181 9.04 -16.74 -2.39
N VAL A 182 9.41 -17.73 -1.58
CA VAL A 182 9.48 -17.61 -0.11
C VAL A 182 10.32 -16.40 0.26
N GLY A 183 9.79 -15.55 1.15
CA GLY A 183 10.47 -14.35 1.62
C GLY A 183 10.49 -13.16 0.65
N ALA A 184 9.70 -13.17 -0.44
CA ALA A 184 9.59 -12.03 -1.36
C ALA A 184 8.90 -10.80 -0.74
N VAL A 185 8.06 -10.99 0.29
CA VAL A 185 7.34 -9.95 1.03
C VAL A 185 6.41 -9.15 0.12
N THR A 186 5.67 -9.87 -0.74
CA THR A 186 4.72 -9.28 -1.69
C THR A 186 3.51 -8.67 -0.97
N GLY A 187 3.01 -7.53 -1.44
CA GLY A 187 1.99 -6.76 -0.73
C GLY A 187 2.55 -5.85 0.36
N TYR A 188 3.87 -5.65 0.38
CA TYR A 188 4.49 -4.57 1.16
C TYR A 188 3.92 -3.21 0.74
N THR A 189 3.78 -3.01 -0.57
CA THR A 189 2.96 -1.95 -1.19
C THR A 189 1.93 -2.56 -2.12
N ALA A 190 0.79 -1.90 -2.28
CA ALA A 190 -0.24 -2.26 -3.23
C ALA A 190 -0.96 -1.00 -3.70
N GLU A 191 -1.17 -0.88 -5.00
CA GLU A 191 -2.05 0.11 -5.61
C GLU A 191 -2.95 -0.59 -6.64
N VAL A 192 -4.15 -0.05 -6.85
CA VAL A 192 -5.08 -0.56 -7.87
C VAL A 192 -5.60 0.60 -8.70
N ALA A 193 -5.42 0.52 -10.03
CA ALA A 193 -5.90 1.53 -10.96
C ALA A 193 -6.33 0.93 -12.30
N LYS A 194 -7.19 1.65 -13.01
CA LYS A 194 -7.48 1.40 -14.44
C LYS A 194 -6.40 2.04 -15.32
N ALA A 195 -6.42 1.71 -16.61
CA ALA A 195 -5.49 2.27 -17.60
C ALA A 195 -4.01 2.03 -17.27
N VAL A 196 -3.68 0.89 -16.64
CA VAL A 196 -2.30 0.46 -16.41
C VAL A 196 -1.92 -0.60 -17.45
N LEU A 197 -2.44 -1.83 -17.35
CA LEU A 197 -2.24 -2.85 -18.39
C LEU A 197 -3.37 -2.86 -19.44
N GLN A 198 -4.54 -2.35 -19.08
CA GLN A 198 -5.74 -2.26 -19.92
C GLN A 198 -6.54 -1.00 -19.54
N LYS A 199 -7.17 -0.31 -20.50
CA LYS A 199 -7.92 0.94 -20.23
C LYS A 199 -9.07 0.75 -19.25
N ASP A 200 -9.94 -0.23 -19.49
CA ASP A 200 -11.19 -0.38 -18.72
C ASP A 200 -11.14 -1.42 -17.60
N VAL A 201 -10.03 -2.17 -17.52
CA VAL A 201 -9.83 -3.23 -16.53
C VAL A 201 -8.86 -2.75 -15.46
N VAL A 202 -9.21 -2.99 -14.20
CA VAL A 202 -8.32 -2.67 -13.09
C VAL A 202 -7.06 -3.53 -13.14
N THR A 203 -5.95 -2.94 -12.74
CA THR A 203 -4.67 -3.60 -12.56
C THR A 203 -4.25 -3.40 -11.12
N MET A 204 -3.88 -4.47 -10.43
CA MET A 204 -3.20 -4.43 -9.14
C MET A 204 -1.72 -4.37 -9.39
N VAL A 205 -1.07 -3.41 -8.76
CA VAL A 205 0.37 -3.22 -8.76
C VAL A 205 0.84 -3.46 -7.34
N THR A 206 1.68 -4.47 -7.13
CA THR A 206 2.13 -4.87 -5.78
C THR A 206 3.64 -5.01 -5.72
N GLY A 207 4.22 -4.44 -4.67
CA GLY A 207 5.65 -4.46 -4.41
C GLY A 207 6.07 -5.71 -3.64
N ALA A 208 7.22 -6.28 -4.02
CA ALA A 208 7.89 -7.39 -3.37
C ALA A 208 9.36 -7.04 -3.09
N PRO A 209 9.65 -6.19 -2.07
CA PRO A 209 10.97 -5.58 -1.89
C PRO A 209 12.12 -6.54 -1.60
N ARG A 210 11.81 -7.80 -1.25
CA ARG A 210 12.80 -8.84 -0.96
C ARG A 210 12.90 -9.91 -2.03
N TYR A 211 12.10 -9.82 -3.10
CA TYR A 211 12.18 -10.73 -4.24
C TYR A 211 13.62 -10.80 -4.76
N GLN A 212 14.19 -12.02 -4.81
CA GLN A 212 15.56 -12.30 -5.24
C GLN A 212 16.63 -11.36 -4.63
N HIS A 213 16.37 -10.84 -3.42
CA HIS A 213 17.20 -9.86 -2.72
C HIS A 213 17.37 -8.51 -3.43
N THR A 214 16.85 -8.30 -4.64
CA THR A 214 16.91 -7.02 -5.36
C THR A 214 15.61 -6.22 -5.24
N GLY A 215 14.50 -6.91 -5.01
CA GLY A 215 13.15 -6.35 -5.02
C GLY A 215 12.46 -6.50 -6.37
N ALA A 216 11.14 -6.35 -6.40
CA ALA A 216 10.35 -6.42 -7.62
C ALA A 216 9.00 -5.71 -7.49
N VAL A 217 8.38 -5.46 -8.63
CA VAL A 217 6.97 -5.04 -8.73
C VAL A 217 6.22 -5.98 -9.66
N TYR A 218 5.07 -6.47 -9.21
CA TYR A 218 4.14 -7.25 -10.00
C TYR A 218 2.95 -6.41 -10.45
N LEU A 219 2.60 -6.48 -11.72
CA LEU A 219 1.40 -5.87 -12.29
C LEU A 219 0.47 -6.99 -12.74
N LEU A 220 -0.77 -6.96 -12.28
CA LEU A 220 -1.72 -8.06 -12.43
C LEU A 220 -3.05 -7.49 -12.90
N SER A 221 -3.55 -7.99 -14.02
CA SER A 221 -4.88 -7.61 -14.52
C SER A 221 -5.72 -8.87 -14.76
N HIS A 222 -6.96 -8.84 -14.29
CA HIS A 222 -7.93 -9.91 -14.45
C HIS A 222 -9.12 -9.40 -15.25
N SER A 223 -9.40 -10.00 -16.41
CA SER A 223 -10.57 -9.67 -17.21
C SER A 223 -11.74 -10.56 -16.78
N PRO A 224 -12.91 -10.02 -16.38
CA PRO A 224 -14.07 -10.82 -15.99
C PRO A 224 -14.59 -11.78 -17.06
N ARG A 225 -14.15 -11.63 -18.32
CA ARG A 225 -14.56 -12.44 -19.47
C ARG A 225 -13.46 -13.37 -20.00
N GLN A 226 -12.22 -13.28 -19.50
CA GLN A 226 -11.11 -14.12 -19.96
C GLN A 226 -10.45 -14.84 -18.79
N THR A 227 -10.19 -16.13 -18.98
CA THR A 227 -9.39 -16.97 -18.06
C THR A 227 -7.90 -16.60 -18.02
N LEU A 228 -7.46 -15.66 -18.88
CA LEU A 228 -6.07 -15.22 -18.98
C LEU A 228 -5.80 -14.09 -17.99
N GLN A 229 -5.05 -14.41 -16.94
CA GLN A 229 -4.43 -13.43 -16.06
C GLN A 229 -3.23 -12.81 -16.80
N ARG A 230 -3.27 -11.50 -17.05
CA ARG A 230 -2.08 -10.79 -17.54
C ARG A 230 -1.23 -10.43 -16.33
N SER A 231 -0.03 -11.01 -16.25
CA SER A 231 0.95 -10.69 -15.22
C SER A 231 2.24 -10.17 -15.85
N LEU A 232 2.74 -9.05 -15.34
CA LEU A 232 4.06 -8.52 -15.65
C LEU A 232 4.88 -8.44 -14.36
N LEU A 233 6.15 -8.82 -14.44
CA LEU A 233 7.13 -8.71 -13.36
C LEU A 233 8.23 -7.74 -13.79
N LEU A 234 8.45 -6.70 -12.99
CA LEU A 234 9.56 -5.77 -13.14
C LEU A 234 10.56 -6.02 -12.00
N PRO A 235 11.71 -6.67 -12.25
CA PRO A 235 12.72 -6.92 -11.24
C PRO A 235 13.55 -5.67 -10.95
N GLY A 236 13.89 -5.47 -9.68
CA GLY A 236 14.80 -4.42 -9.24
C GLY A 236 16.25 -4.71 -9.67
N PRO A 237 17.04 -3.68 -10.03
CA PRO A 237 18.36 -3.89 -10.64
C PRO A 237 19.50 -4.12 -9.63
N GLN A 238 19.33 -3.76 -8.35
CA GLN A 238 20.41 -3.79 -7.36
C GLN A 238 20.01 -4.56 -6.09
N VAL A 239 20.90 -5.46 -5.65
CA VAL A 239 20.74 -6.22 -4.40
C VAL A 239 20.66 -5.29 -3.20
N GLY A 240 19.71 -5.53 -2.31
CA GLY A 240 19.50 -4.75 -1.09
C GLY A 240 18.84 -3.40 -1.30
N SER A 241 18.54 -3.00 -2.55
CA SER A 241 17.96 -1.68 -2.85
C SER A 241 16.53 -1.51 -2.36
N TYR A 242 15.85 -2.63 -2.09
CA TYR A 242 14.47 -2.69 -1.61
C TYR A 242 13.47 -2.12 -2.62
N PHE A 243 13.77 -2.31 -3.90
CA PHE A 243 12.93 -1.91 -5.02
C PHE A 243 11.50 -2.46 -4.89
N GLY A 244 10.51 -1.58 -5.01
CA GLY A 244 9.09 -1.91 -4.83
C GLY A 244 8.55 -1.54 -3.45
N SER A 245 9.35 -0.95 -2.57
CA SER A 245 8.90 -0.54 -1.22
C SER A 245 8.01 0.70 -1.20
N ALA A 246 7.95 1.44 -2.30
CA ALA A 246 7.05 2.56 -2.52
C ALA A 246 6.63 2.53 -3.99
N ILE A 247 5.35 2.75 -4.28
CA ILE A 247 4.78 2.71 -5.63
C ILE A 247 3.83 3.90 -5.77
N ALA A 248 3.83 4.54 -6.94
CA ALA A 248 2.81 5.49 -7.34
C ALA A 248 2.45 5.31 -8.82
N LEU A 249 1.17 5.44 -9.13
CA LEU A 249 0.62 5.44 -10.49
C LEU A 249 0.14 6.83 -10.89
N ALA A 250 0.65 7.36 -12.00
CA ALA A 250 0.32 8.68 -12.52
C ALA A 250 0.39 8.69 -14.04
N ASP A 251 -0.41 9.53 -14.71
CA ASP A 251 -0.33 9.73 -16.16
C ASP A 251 0.58 10.93 -16.42
N LEU A 252 1.89 10.67 -16.56
CA LEU A 252 2.94 11.67 -16.54
C LEU A 252 3.06 12.39 -17.88
N ASN A 253 2.69 11.73 -18.98
CA ASN A 253 2.69 12.29 -20.33
C ASN A 253 1.29 12.66 -20.86
N ASN A 254 0.24 12.50 -20.06
CA ASN A 254 -1.15 12.80 -20.39
C ASN A 254 -1.66 12.04 -21.64
N ASP A 255 -1.26 10.78 -21.80
CA ASP A 255 -1.72 9.90 -22.88
C ASP A 255 -2.93 9.02 -22.48
N GLY A 256 -3.42 9.23 -21.25
CA GLY A 256 -4.52 8.53 -20.64
C GLY A 256 -4.13 7.17 -20.06
N TRP A 257 -2.86 6.76 -20.12
CA TRP A 257 -2.33 5.57 -19.45
C TRP A 257 -1.58 5.97 -18.18
N LYS A 258 -1.62 5.10 -17.19
CA LYS A 258 -0.89 5.29 -15.93
C LYS A 258 0.51 4.70 -16.08
N ASP A 259 1.49 5.58 -15.96
CA ASP A 259 2.90 5.27 -15.77
C ASP A 259 3.16 4.80 -14.34
N LEU A 260 4.28 4.13 -14.16
CA LEU A 260 4.66 3.51 -12.90
C LEU A 260 5.92 4.15 -12.34
N VAL A 261 5.84 4.59 -11.09
CA VAL A 261 6.97 5.12 -10.32
C VAL A 261 7.25 4.18 -9.15
N VAL A 262 8.51 3.72 -9.02
CA VAL A 262 8.92 2.73 -8.03
C VAL A 262 10.11 3.24 -7.20
N GLY A 263 9.95 3.24 -5.88
CA GLY A 263 11.00 3.57 -4.93
C GLY A 263 11.94 2.39 -4.63
N ALA A 264 13.22 2.72 -4.45
CA ALA A 264 14.27 1.83 -3.96
C ALA A 264 15.16 2.62 -2.96
N PRO A 265 14.67 2.88 -1.74
CA PRO A 265 15.30 3.83 -0.81
C PRO A 265 16.68 3.40 -0.32
N TYR A 266 17.03 2.11 -0.45
CA TYR A 266 18.34 1.58 -0.07
C TYR A 266 19.26 1.35 -1.27
N TYR A 267 18.88 1.83 -2.47
CA TYR A 267 19.81 1.91 -3.59
C TYR A 267 21.05 2.72 -3.18
N PHE A 268 22.23 2.25 -3.56
CA PHE A 268 23.47 2.88 -3.15
C PHE A 268 24.52 2.78 -4.25
N GLU A 269 25.21 3.91 -4.49
CA GLU A 269 26.40 3.93 -5.32
C GLU A 269 27.52 4.74 -4.66
N ARG A 270 28.49 4.03 -4.07
CA ARG A 270 29.54 4.61 -3.24
C ARG A 270 30.36 5.69 -3.96
N LYS A 271 30.71 5.46 -5.24
CA LYS A 271 31.62 6.35 -5.98
C LYS A 271 30.94 7.66 -6.40
N GLN A 272 29.62 7.64 -6.55
CA GLN A 272 28.83 8.81 -6.97
C GLN A 272 28.15 9.49 -5.78
N GLU A 273 28.42 9.04 -4.54
CA GLU A 273 27.76 9.52 -3.33
C GLU A 273 26.23 9.52 -3.41
N VAL A 274 25.66 8.48 -4.03
CA VAL A 274 24.22 8.30 -4.20
C VAL A 274 23.64 7.45 -3.08
N GLY A 275 22.46 7.84 -2.59
CA GLY A 275 21.67 7.10 -1.61
C GLY A 275 20.18 7.22 -1.91
N GLY A 276 19.53 6.10 -2.20
CA GLY A 276 18.15 6.02 -2.64
C GLY A 276 17.97 6.31 -4.13
N ALA A 277 16.97 5.67 -4.72
CA ALA A 277 16.59 5.86 -6.12
C ALA A 277 15.08 5.75 -6.31
N VAL A 278 14.61 6.36 -7.39
CA VAL A 278 13.27 6.20 -7.94
C VAL A 278 13.38 5.83 -9.41
N TYR A 279 12.65 4.79 -9.80
CA TYR A 279 12.60 4.27 -11.16
C TYR A 279 11.26 4.62 -11.77
N VAL A 280 11.28 5.21 -12.96
CA VAL A 280 10.08 5.59 -13.71
C VAL A 280 9.99 4.69 -14.93
N TYR A 281 8.83 4.06 -15.10
CA TYR A 281 8.49 3.23 -16.23
C TYR A 281 7.31 3.89 -16.95
N MET A 282 7.59 4.49 -18.11
CA MET A 282 6.54 5.04 -18.96
C MET A 282 5.73 3.90 -19.60
N ASN A 283 4.43 4.11 -19.69
CA ASN A 283 3.50 3.15 -20.23
C ASN A 283 3.41 3.28 -21.76
N GLU A 284 3.61 2.17 -22.48
CA GLU A 284 3.52 2.10 -23.93
C GLU A 284 2.21 1.42 -24.34
N VAL A 285 1.09 2.09 -24.11
CA VAL A 285 -0.26 1.61 -24.50
C VAL A 285 -0.63 0.27 -23.84
N GLY A 286 -0.49 0.21 -22.53
CA GLY A 286 -0.71 -0.98 -21.72
C GLY A 286 0.50 -1.91 -21.66
N GLY A 287 1.66 -1.48 -22.14
CA GLY A 287 2.94 -2.19 -22.08
C GLY A 287 3.94 -1.44 -21.21
N PHE A 288 4.91 -2.17 -20.63
CA PHE A 288 6.05 -1.56 -19.96
C PHE A 288 7.31 -2.27 -20.42
N GLN A 289 8.36 -1.48 -20.65
CA GLN A 289 9.70 -2.02 -20.87
C GLN A 289 10.26 -2.58 -19.56
N LEU A 290 11.14 -3.58 -19.66
CA LEU A 290 11.82 -4.13 -18.47
C LEU A 290 12.84 -3.14 -17.88
N HIS A 291 13.34 -2.22 -18.70
CA HIS A 291 14.23 -1.15 -18.27
C HIS A 291 13.42 0.12 -17.98
N PRO A 292 13.77 0.87 -16.93
CA PRO A 292 13.13 2.13 -16.62
C PRO A 292 13.40 3.16 -17.73
N SER A 293 12.42 4.02 -18.00
CA SER A 293 12.55 5.17 -18.89
C SER A 293 13.43 6.26 -18.25
N LEU A 294 13.39 6.38 -16.93
CA LEU A 294 14.19 7.34 -16.16
C LEU A 294 14.54 6.77 -14.79
N VAL A 295 15.74 7.08 -14.30
CA VAL A 295 16.18 6.77 -12.94
C VAL A 295 16.58 8.08 -12.28
N LEU A 296 15.91 8.40 -11.17
CA LEU A 296 16.23 9.54 -10.32
C LEU A 296 16.99 9.04 -9.10
N THR A 297 18.02 9.76 -8.69
CA THR A 297 18.88 9.39 -7.55
C THR A 297 18.95 10.51 -6.54
N GLY A 298 19.04 10.14 -5.26
CA GLY A 298 19.20 11.09 -4.17
C GLY A 298 20.62 11.14 -3.62
N PRO A 299 20.91 12.14 -2.75
CA PRO A 299 22.19 12.22 -2.04
C PRO A 299 22.44 10.99 -1.15
N SER A 300 23.71 10.72 -0.85
CA SER A 300 24.10 9.62 0.05
C SER A 300 23.36 9.68 1.38
N TYR A 301 22.91 8.53 1.87
CA TYR A 301 22.16 8.38 3.13
C TYR A 301 20.82 9.15 3.22
N SER A 302 20.33 9.75 2.13
CA SER A 302 19.07 10.52 2.13
C SER A 302 17.82 9.64 2.28
N GLY A 303 17.91 8.38 1.85
CA GLY A 303 16.77 7.49 1.70
C GLY A 303 15.81 7.94 0.60
N PHE A 304 16.28 8.67 -0.42
CA PHE A 304 15.45 9.12 -1.52
C PHE A 304 14.65 7.98 -2.16
N GLY A 305 13.35 8.17 -2.35
CA GLY A 305 12.43 7.12 -2.80
C GLY A 305 11.83 6.28 -1.67
N PHE A 306 11.97 6.71 -0.40
CA PHE A 306 11.32 6.06 0.74
C PHE A 306 9.79 6.14 0.65
N ALA A 307 9.30 7.26 0.12
CA ALA A 307 7.91 7.47 -0.22
C ALA A 307 7.84 8.12 -1.61
N VAL A 308 6.89 7.66 -2.43
CA VAL A 308 6.55 8.29 -3.71
C VAL A 308 5.06 8.51 -3.74
N ALA A 309 4.62 9.64 -4.28
CA ALA A 309 3.20 9.99 -4.36
C ALA A 309 2.89 10.68 -5.68
N SER A 310 1.79 10.28 -6.32
CA SER A 310 1.14 11.12 -7.34
C SER A 310 0.44 12.28 -6.64
N ILE A 311 0.84 13.50 -6.97
CA ILE A 311 0.32 14.73 -6.34
C ILE A 311 -0.68 15.47 -7.25
N GLY A 312 -1.01 14.89 -8.41
CA GLY A 312 -1.84 15.52 -9.43
C GLY A 312 -1.08 16.59 -10.20
N ASP A 313 -1.80 17.35 -11.01
CA ASP A 313 -1.25 18.49 -11.76
C ASP A 313 -1.18 19.72 -10.83
N VAL A 314 -0.05 19.90 -10.15
CA VAL A 314 0.08 20.93 -9.10
C VAL A 314 0.41 22.31 -9.66
N ASN A 315 0.94 22.38 -10.88
CA ASN A 315 1.25 23.62 -11.58
C ASN A 315 0.19 24.01 -12.64
N GLN A 316 -0.82 23.17 -12.85
CA GLN A 316 -1.94 23.36 -13.78
C GLN A 316 -1.50 23.43 -15.25
N ASP A 317 -0.47 22.66 -15.63
CA ASP A 317 0.04 22.60 -17.01
C ASP A 317 -0.57 21.48 -17.87
N GLY A 318 -1.41 20.65 -17.27
CA GLY A 318 -2.10 19.52 -17.90
C GLY A 318 -1.43 18.16 -17.69
N PHE A 319 -0.30 18.08 -16.99
CA PHE A 319 0.41 16.83 -16.72
C PHE A 319 0.39 16.48 -15.23
N GLN A 320 0.31 15.19 -14.88
CA GLN A 320 0.36 14.80 -13.47
C GLN A 320 1.81 14.81 -12.96
N ASP A 321 2.00 15.37 -11.78
CA ASP A 321 3.29 15.48 -11.12
C ASP A 321 3.46 14.45 -10.01
N ILE A 322 4.70 14.31 -9.54
CA ILE A 322 5.03 13.42 -8.41
C ILE A 322 5.82 14.15 -7.33
N ALA A 323 5.71 13.62 -6.11
CA ALA A 323 6.58 13.96 -4.99
C ALA A 323 7.38 12.73 -4.55
N VAL A 324 8.64 12.95 -4.18
CA VAL A 324 9.55 11.91 -3.68
C VAL A 324 10.11 12.32 -2.32
N GLY A 325 9.96 11.46 -1.31
CA GLY A 325 10.48 11.67 0.03
C GLY A 325 11.93 11.19 0.20
N ALA A 326 12.72 12.00 0.90
CA ALA A 326 14.06 11.69 1.39
C ALA A 326 14.12 11.97 2.89
N PRO A 327 13.54 11.09 3.73
CA PRO A 327 13.30 11.37 5.15
C PRO A 327 14.58 11.49 5.98
N PHE A 328 15.70 10.96 5.49
CA PHE A 328 16.97 10.94 6.22
C PHE A 328 17.95 12.03 5.74
N GLU A 329 17.54 12.88 4.80
CA GLU A 329 18.35 14.03 4.38
C GLU A 329 18.13 15.24 5.30
N GLY A 330 19.10 15.52 6.18
CA GLY A 330 18.99 16.62 7.14
C GLY A 330 17.82 16.42 8.11
N HIS A 331 16.81 17.29 8.04
CA HIS A 331 15.56 17.16 8.81
C HIS A 331 14.44 16.41 8.06
N GLY A 332 14.77 15.83 6.91
CA GLY A 332 13.82 15.27 5.95
C GLY A 332 13.50 16.27 4.83
N LYS A 333 13.48 15.80 3.58
CA LYS A 333 13.15 16.61 2.40
C LYS A 333 12.11 15.93 1.51
N VAL A 334 11.41 16.73 0.72
CA VAL A 334 10.46 16.26 -0.29
C VAL A 334 10.75 16.95 -1.61
N TYR A 335 11.07 16.16 -2.62
CA TYR A 335 11.37 16.63 -3.96
C TYR A 335 10.10 16.62 -4.80
N ILE A 336 9.77 17.74 -5.44
CA ILE A 336 8.64 17.86 -6.38
C ILE A 336 9.20 17.83 -7.79
N TYR A 337 8.70 16.92 -8.61
CA TYR A 337 9.06 16.78 -10.01
C TYR A 337 7.83 17.06 -10.87
N HIS A 338 7.98 18.00 -11.81
CA HIS A 338 6.97 18.25 -12.82
C HIS A 338 7.13 17.31 -14.01
N SER A 339 6.02 17.05 -14.69
CA SER A 339 5.99 16.25 -15.91
C SER A 339 5.80 17.11 -17.16
N SER A 340 5.70 16.47 -18.32
CA SER A 340 5.54 17.09 -19.64
C SER A 340 5.07 16.04 -20.65
N ALA A 341 4.82 16.42 -21.90
CA ALA A 341 4.44 15.47 -22.96
C ALA A 341 5.50 14.39 -23.20
N GLU A 342 6.77 14.68 -22.89
CA GLU A 342 7.89 13.73 -22.95
C GLU A 342 8.00 12.82 -21.71
N GLY A 343 7.16 13.03 -20.69
CA GLY A 343 7.18 12.32 -19.41
C GLY A 343 7.76 13.16 -18.27
N LEU A 344 8.23 12.47 -17.22
CA LEU A 344 8.78 13.10 -16.02
C LEU A 344 10.11 13.80 -16.29
N GLN A 345 10.26 15.02 -15.75
CA GLN A 345 11.52 15.76 -15.85
C GLN A 345 12.58 15.22 -14.86
N ASP A 346 13.84 15.22 -15.27
CA ASP A 346 14.97 14.65 -14.50
C ASP A 346 15.42 15.52 -13.31
N LYS A 347 14.98 16.78 -13.28
CA LYS A 347 15.34 17.74 -12.23
C LYS A 347 14.13 18.11 -11.38
N PRO A 348 14.27 18.13 -10.05
CA PRO A 348 13.22 18.62 -9.17
C PRO A 348 13.00 20.11 -9.41
N ARG A 349 11.74 20.52 -9.35
CA ARG A 349 11.32 21.92 -9.46
C ARG A 349 11.28 22.61 -8.11
N GLN A 350 11.09 21.82 -7.06
CA GLN A 350 11.16 22.26 -5.67
C GLN A 350 11.70 21.13 -4.78
N VAL A 351 12.38 21.50 -3.70
CA VAL A 351 12.89 20.63 -2.63
C VAL A 351 12.54 21.22 -1.27
#